data_AF-S2Y2S7-F1
#
_entry.id   AF-S2Y2S7-F1
#
_cell.length_a   1.000
_cell.length_b   1.000
_cell.length_c   1.000
_cell.angle_alpha   90.00
_cell.angle_beta   90.00
_cell.angle_gamma   90.00
#
_symmetry.space_group_name_H-M   'P 1'
#
loop_
_entity.id
_entity.type
_entity.pdbx_description
1 polymer ?
#
loop_
_entity_poly.entity_id
_entity_poly.type
_entity_poly.pdbx_seq_one_letter_code
_entity_poly.pdbx_strand_id
1 'polypeptide(L)'
;MEQLNQMTTLEKELDQFAKSRQIGSVQAKPLLNQYYSLLMDYFYAINQVEPTSLAQLDLDTLTIVPFNIVDRLAYIEERKHHYMGYQQMKTLKSELIKMYAAYRARHHIE
;
A
#
# COMPACT_ATOMS: atom_id res chain seq x y z
N MET A 1 8.01 8.83 5.25
CA MET A 1 9.26 8.17 4.78
C MET A 1 9.60 6.98 5.65
N GLU A 2 9.46 7.09 6.97
CA GLU A 2 9.60 5.97 7.90
C GLU A 2 8.71 4.77 7.56
N GLN A 3 7.45 5.00 7.15
CA GLN A 3 6.53 3.94 6.71
C GLN A 3 7.08 3.12 5.53
N LEU A 4 7.77 3.77 4.58
CA LEU A 4 8.36 3.10 3.42
C LEU A 4 9.51 2.17 3.82
N ASN A 5 10.32 2.59 4.80
CA ASN A 5 11.40 1.76 5.34
C ASN A 5 10.82 0.55 6.07
N GLN A 6 9.80 0.75 6.92
CA GLN A 6 9.13 -0.34 7.61
C GLN A 6 8.49 -1.35 6.63
N MET A 7 7.78 -0.87 5.61
CA MET A 7 7.25 -1.73 4.54
C MET A 7 8.34 -2.51 3.80
N THR A 8 9.51 -1.90 3.57
CA THR A 8 10.64 -2.56 2.91
C THR A 8 11.26 -3.66 3.80
N THR A 9 11.27 -3.48 5.12
CA THR A 9 11.65 -4.54 6.06
C THR A 9 10.65 -5.69 6.05
N LEU A 10 9.35 -5.38 6.15
CA LEU A 10 8.28 -6.38 6.07
C LEU A 10 8.31 -7.15 4.74
N GLU A 11 8.60 -6.47 3.62
CA GLU A 11 8.78 -7.11 2.31
C GLU A 11 9.85 -8.18 2.33
N LYS A 12 10.99 -7.96 2.99
CA LYS A 12 12.07 -8.95 3.06
C LYS A 12 11.61 -10.23 3.76
N GLU A 13 10.84 -10.11 4.83
CA GLU A 13 10.30 -11.25 5.58
C GLU A 13 9.17 -11.95 4.80
N LEU A 14 8.22 -11.17 4.30
CA LEU A 14 7.09 -11.66 3.51
C LEU A 14 7.55 -12.33 2.21
N ASP A 15 8.61 -11.86 1.57
CA ASP A 15 9.19 -12.49 0.40
C ASP A 15 9.77 -13.88 0.71
N GLN A 16 10.24 -14.14 1.94
CA GLN A 16 10.62 -15.51 2.34
C GLN A 16 9.41 -16.42 2.43
N PHE A 17 8.34 -15.96 3.09
CA PHE A 17 7.07 -16.70 3.14
C PHE A 17 6.46 -16.91 1.75
N ALA A 18 6.59 -15.94 0.84
CA ALA A 18 6.11 -16.07 -0.54
C ALA A 18 6.89 -17.15 -1.29
N LYS A 19 8.23 -17.15 -1.18
CA LYS A 19 9.11 -18.16 -1.80
C LYS A 19 8.83 -19.57 -1.29
N SER A 20 8.54 -19.72 0.00
CA SER A 20 8.19 -21.02 0.61
C SER A 20 6.71 -21.40 0.43
N ARG A 21 5.90 -20.62 -0.31
CA ARG A 21 4.45 -20.80 -0.48
C ARG A 21 3.66 -20.78 0.85
N GLN A 22 4.17 -20.07 1.85
CA GLN A 22 3.59 -19.92 3.19
C GLN A 22 3.02 -18.52 3.45
N ILE A 23 2.75 -17.73 2.41
CA ILE A 23 2.25 -16.36 2.55
C ILE A 23 0.89 -16.27 3.27
N GLY A 24 0.04 -17.31 3.17
CA GLY A 24 -1.23 -17.39 3.88
C GLY A 24 -1.14 -18.03 5.27
N SER A 25 0.07 -18.28 5.78
CA SER A 25 0.29 -18.90 7.08
C SER A 25 -0.12 -17.99 8.24
N VAL A 26 -0.35 -18.59 9.40
CA VAL A 26 -0.70 -17.87 10.64
C VAL A 26 0.41 -16.85 11.01
N GLN A 27 1.67 -17.17 10.72
CA GLN A 27 2.81 -16.31 10.98
C GLN A 27 2.89 -15.13 10.01
N ALA A 28 2.54 -15.32 8.73
CA ALA A 28 2.62 -14.28 7.72
C ALA A 28 1.43 -13.31 7.76
N LYS A 29 0.23 -13.75 8.19
CA LYS A 29 -0.99 -12.92 8.23
C LYS A 29 -0.84 -11.62 9.05
N PRO A 30 -0.27 -11.62 10.27
CA PRO A 30 -0.01 -10.39 11.01
C PRO A 30 0.91 -9.42 10.26
N LEU A 31 1.96 -9.93 9.62
CA LEU A 31 2.89 -9.13 8.82
C LEU A 31 2.19 -8.50 7.60
N LEU A 32 1.30 -9.25 6.95
CA LEU A 32 0.47 -8.74 5.83
C LEU A 32 -0.51 -7.66 6.28
N ASN A 33 -1.14 -7.84 7.45
CA ASN A 33 -2.01 -6.81 8.03
C ASN A 33 -1.24 -5.53 8.34
N GLN A 34 -0.06 -5.66 8.94
CA GLN A 34 0.81 -4.52 9.22
C GLN A 34 1.27 -3.82 7.94
N TYR A 35 1.67 -4.59 6.93
CA TYR A 35 2.05 -4.05 5.62
C TYR A 35 0.90 -3.27 4.99
N TYR A 36 -0.32 -3.82 5.01
CA TYR A 36 -1.50 -3.16 4.49
C TYR A 36 -1.81 -1.86 5.23
N SER A 37 -1.73 -1.85 6.58
CA SER A 37 -1.92 -0.63 7.37
C SER A 37 -0.92 0.46 6.97
N LEU A 38 0.37 0.13 6.89
CA LEU A 38 1.41 1.09 6.49
C LEU A 38 1.22 1.61 5.05
N LEU A 39 0.69 0.77 4.16
CA LEU A 39 0.36 1.18 2.79
C LEU A 39 -0.78 2.19 2.77
N MET A 40 -1.83 1.96 3.57
CA MET A 40 -2.94 2.90 3.71
C MET A 40 -2.52 4.20 4.38
N ASP A 41 -1.73 4.13 5.46
CA ASP A 41 -1.19 5.30 6.14
C ASP A 41 -0.32 6.13 5.18
N TYR A 42 0.48 5.47 4.35
CA TYR A 42 1.25 6.16 3.31
C TYR A 42 0.35 6.82 2.26
N PHE A 43 -0.69 6.13 1.79
CA PHE A 43 -1.65 6.68 0.84
C PHE A 43 -2.37 7.93 1.39
N TYR A 44 -2.76 7.92 2.66
CA TYR A 44 -3.37 9.07 3.33
C TYR A 44 -2.37 10.21 3.50
N ALA A 45 -1.15 9.92 3.97
CA ALA A 45 -0.13 10.92 4.20
C ALA A 45 0.25 11.69 2.92
N ILE A 46 0.44 11.00 1.78
CA ILE A 46 0.80 11.68 0.52
C ILE A 46 -0.34 12.49 -0.08
N ASN A 47 -1.59 12.18 0.30
CA ASN A 47 -2.77 12.94 -0.09
C ASN A 47 -3.18 13.99 0.94
N GLN A 48 -2.48 14.08 2.07
CA GLN A 48 -2.76 15.02 3.17
C GLN A 48 -4.20 14.91 3.72
N VAL A 49 -4.70 13.68 3.79
CA VAL A 49 -6.02 13.37 4.36
C VAL A 49 -5.87 12.54 5.63
N GLU A 50 -6.84 12.69 6.52
CA GLU A 50 -6.88 11.88 7.74
C GLU A 50 -7.27 10.42 7.44
N PRO A 51 -6.75 9.45 8.20
CA PRO A 51 -7.14 8.05 8.05
C PRO A 51 -8.63 7.86 8.23
N THR A 52 -9.30 7.40 7.19
CA THR A 52 -10.75 7.14 7.19
C THR A 52 -11.09 5.89 6.37
N SER A 53 -12.37 5.51 6.33
CA SER A 53 -12.85 4.45 5.45
C SER A 53 -12.77 4.88 3.98
N LEU A 54 -12.42 3.97 3.08
CA LEU A 54 -12.40 4.24 1.63
C LEU A 54 -13.74 4.73 1.09
N ALA A 55 -14.85 4.26 1.67
CA ALA A 55 -16.19 4.69 1.28
C ALA A 55 -16.49 6.16 1.65
N GLN A 56 -15.66 6.78 2.49
CA GLN A 56 -15.81 8.15 2.96
C GLN A 56 -14.80 9.11 2.31
N LEU A 57 -13.88 8.60 1.47
CA LEU A 57 -12.93 9.43 0.74
C LEU A 57 -13.57 10.02 -0.51
N ASP A 58 -13.52 11.33 -0.62
CA ASP A 58 -13.80 12.03 -1.87
C ASP A 58 -12.58 11.93 -2.78
N LEU A 59 -12.58 10.95 -3.69
CA LEU A 59 -11.45 10.67 -4.58
C LEU A 59 -11.16 11.80 -5.55
N ASP A 60 -12.15 12.64 -5.89
CA ASP A 60 -11.97 13.77 -6.82
C ASP A 60 -11.14 14.90 -6.21
N THR A 61 -11.02 14.90 -4.87
CA THR A 61 -10.20 15.89 -4.13
C THR A 61 -8.76 15.42 -3.90
N LEU A 62 -8.48 14.14 -4.13
CA LEU A 62 -7.18 13.55 -3.87
C LEU A 62 -6.19 13.86 -5.01
N THR A 63 -4.97 14.22 -4.64
CA THR A 63 -3.94 14.60 -5.61
C THR A 63 -3.23 13.40 -6.23
N ILE A 64 -3.05 12.32 -5.47
CA ILE A 64 -2.33 11.11 -5.87
C ILE A 64 -3.28 9.92 -5.82
N VAL A 65 -3.91 9.63 -6.95
CA VAL A 65 -4.88 8.52 -7.09
C VAL A 65 -4.52 7.63 -8.27
N PRO A 66 -4.08 6.38 -8.03
CA PRO A 66 -3.90 5.40 -9.09
C PRO A 66 -5.22 5.07 -9.80
N PHE A 67 -5.13 4.66 -11.07
CA PHE A 67 -6.29 4.22 -11.82
C PHE A 67 -6.99 3.03 -11.14
N ASN A 68 -8.33 3.05 -11.11
CA ASN A 68 -9.18 2.03 -10.46
C ASN A 68 -8.80 1.73 -9.01
N ILE A 69 -8.41 2.75 -8.23
CA ILE A 69 -7.97 2.55 -6.84
C ILE A 69 -9.03 1.85 -5.98
N VAL A 70 -10.32 2.14 -6.19
CA VAL A 70 -11.44 1.57 -5.42
C VAL A 70 -11.49 0.05 -5.59
N ASP A 71 -11.59 -0.42 -6.84
CA ASP A 71 -11.64 -1.84 -7.16
C ASP A 71 -10.37 -2.56 -6.71
N ARG A 72 -9.22 -1.90 -6.89
CA ARG A 72 -7.94 -2.46 -6.47
C ARG A 72 -7.85 -2.63 -4.96
N LEU A 73 -8.28 -1.64 -4.18
CA LEU A 73 -8.28 -1.73 -2.72
C LEU A 73 -9.31 -2.72 -2.21
N ALA A 74 -10.50 -2.80 -2.81
CA ALA A 74 -11.48 -3.84 -2.51
C ALA A 74 -10.91 -5.24 -2.75
N TYR A 75 -10.23 -5.45 -3.88
CA TYR A 75 -9.54 -6.70 -4.18
C TYR A 75 -8.44 -7.03 -3.16
N ILE A 76 -7.62 -6.03 -2.78
CA ILE A 76 -6.57 -6.20 -1.78
C ILE A 76 -7.19 -6.58 -0.44
N GLU A 77 -8.24 -5.90 0.00
CA GLU A 77 -8.88 -6.18 1.29
C GLU A 77 -9.40 -7.63 1.37
N GLU A 78 -10.03 -8.11 0.29
CA GLU A 78 -10.50 -9.49 0.17
C GLU A 78 -9.35 -10.51 0.14
N ARG A 79 -8.19 -10.14 -0.43
CA ARG A 79 -7.11 -11.10 -0.75
C ARG A 79 -5.76 -10.82 -0.09
N LYS A 80 -5.65 -9.89 0.86
CA LYS A 80 -4.36 -9.46 1.46
C LYS A 80 -3.57 -10.59 2.12
N HIS A 81 -4.22 -11.70 2.49
CA HIS A 81 -3.56 -12.91 3.02
C HIS A 81 -3.16 -13.94 1.94
N HIS A 82 -3.37 -13.63 0.67
CA HIS A 82 -2.97 -14.46 -0.46
C HIS A 82 -1.78 -13.86 -1.20
N TYR A 83 -1.05 -14.71 -1.92
CA TYR A 83 0.11 -14.29 -2.72
C TYR A 83 -0.23 -13.12 -3.65
N MET A 84 -1.35 -13.22 -4.37
CA MET A 84 -1.75 -12.17 -5.31
C MET A 84 -2.17 -10.87 -4.62
N GLY A 85 -2.80 -10.93 -3.44
CA GLY A 85 -3.08 -9.71 -2.68
C GLY A 85 -1.79 -9.04 -2.23
N TYR A 86 -0.82 -9.82 -1.75
CA TYR A 86 0.52 -9.32 -1.42
C TYR A 86 1.22 -8.67 -2.63
N GLN A 87 1.17 -9.29 -3.82
CA GLN A 87 1.74 -8.68 -5.03
C GLN A 87 1.03 -7.39 -5.44
N GLN A 88 -0.30 -7.31 -5.31
CA GLN A 88 -1.04 -6.07 -5.55
C GLN A 88 -0.63 -4.96 -4.58
N MET A 89 -0.42 -5.29 -3.30
CA MET A 89 0.07 -4.32 -2.31
C MET A 89 1.47 -3.78 -2.67
N LYS A 90 2.43 -4.65 -3.06
CA LYS A 90 3.77 -4.22 -3.52
C LYS A 90 3.70 -3.33 -4.76
N THR A 91 2.84 -3.70 -5.71
CA THR A 91 2.66 -2.95 -6.95
C THR A 91 2.12 -1.56 -6.63
N LEU A 92 1.07 -1.49 -5.82
CA LEU A 92 0.46 -0.22 -5.38
C LEU A 92 1.46 0.66 -4.63
N LYS A 93 2.26 0.12 -3.70
CA LYS A 93 3.35 0.87 -3.05
C LYS A 93 4.27 1.52 -4.08
N SER A 94 4.74 0.74 -5.06
CA SER A 94 5.69 1.23 -6.08
C SER A 94 5.09 2.32 -6.97
N GLU A 95 3.80 2.22 -7.30
CA GLU A 95 3.07 3.24 -8.07
C GLU A 95 2.91 4.53 -7.27
N LEU A 96 2.45 4.44 -6.01
CA LEU A 96 2.25 5.61 -5.15
C LEU A 96 3.55 6.38 -4.94
N ILE A 97 4.68 5.68 -4.72
CA ILE A 97 6.00 6.31 -4.60
C ILE A 97 6.36 7.10 -5.87
N LYS A 98 6.18 6.49 -7.06
CA LYS A 98 6.50 7.14 -8.33
C LYS A 98 5.60 8.34 -8.59
N MET A 99 4.30 8.21 -8.35
CA MET A 99 3.34 9.29 -8.53
C MET A 99 3.63 10.46 -7.59
N TYR A 100 3.91 10.18 -6.32
CA TYR A 100 4.26 11.21 -5.35
C TYR A 100 5.58 11.90 -5.67
N ALA A 101 6.61 11.15 -6.08
CA ALA A 101 7.88 11.73 -6.52
C ALA A 101 7.69 12.64 -7.75
N ALA A 102 6.90 12.21 -8.74
CA ALA A 102 6.59 13.02 -9.91
C ALA A 102 5.81 14.29 -9.55
N TYR A 103 4.88 14.21 -8.61
CA TYR A 103 4.17 15.36 -8.07
C TYR A 103 5.14 16.35 -7.40
N ARG A 104 5.97 15.87 -6.47
CA ARG A 104 6.96 16.73 -5.80
C ARG A 104 7.90 17.43 -6.77
N ALA A 105 8.37 16.72 -7.80
CA ALA A 105 9.23 17.28 -8.84
C ALA A 105 8.54 18.40 -9.64
N ARG A 106 7.25 18.24 -9.98
CA ARG A 106 6.47 19.26 -10.69
C ARG A 106 6.18 20.51 -9.85
N HIS A 107 6.05 20.34 -8.53
CA HIS A 107 5.68 21.42 -7.62
C HIS A 107 6.89 21.98 -6.82
N HIS A 108 8.11 21.58 -7.16
CA HIS A 108 9.36 22.00 -6.49
C HIS A 108 9.32 21.84 -4.96
N ILE A 109 8.70 20.76 -4.49
CA ILE A 109 8.60 20.43 -3.06
C ILE A 109 9.84 19.62 -2.68
N GLU A 110 10.75 20.21 -1.89
CA GLU A 110 11.98 19.59 -1.33
C GLU A 110 11.74 18.63 -0.16
#